data_AF-A0A0D2C133-F1
#
_entry.id   AF-A0A0D2C133-F1
#
_cell.length_a   1.000
_cell.length_b   1.000
_cell.length_c   1.000
_cell.angle_alpha   90.00
_cell.angle_beta   90.00
_cell.angle_gamma   90.00
#
_symmetry.space_group_name_H-M   'P 1'
#
loop_
_entity.id
_entity.type
_entity.pdbx_description
1 polymer ?
#
loop_
_entity_poly.entity_id
_entity_poly.type
_entity_poly.pdbx_seq_one_letter_code
_entity_poly.pdbx_strand_id
1 'polypeptide(L)'
;MGRIRWLDGLQGIAAIVVAFNHYFNGEIQAPFRSFWDDPPENNRLVFQLFPIRLIFAVYGMVPFFMVIAGYAMSAKFLRLSYTAGSEIFLFHHLQTAAIRKFLRIYLLVLALAVLSQLLYFCGLFNWNFPDNVLRGTKPWKSPREHVLYVARYLLDNMDIVIFQWNEGHNGQV
;
A
#
# COMPACT_ATOMS: atom_id res chain seq x y z
N MET A 1 -28.66 9.15 6.04
CA MET A 1 -27.67 9.85 6.87
C MET A 1 -26.43 10.16 6.04
N GLY A 2 -26.14 11.45 5.82
CA GLY A 2 -25.15 11.90 4.83
C GLY A 2 -23.73 11.58 5.26
N ARG A 3 -23.12 10.58 4.62
CA ARG A 3 -21.66 10.46 4.54
C ARG A 3 -21.10 11.81 4.11
N ILE A 4 -20.03 12.28 4.74
CA ILE A 4 -19.41 13.55 4.34
C ILE A 4 -18.68 13.27 3.01
N ARG A 5 -19.43 13.30 1.90
CA ARG A 5 -18.99 12.78 0.58
C ARG A 5 -17.70 13.44 0.10
N TRP A 6 -17.45 14.68 0.50
CA TRP A 6 -16.23 15.39 0.14
C TRP A 6 -14.99 14.85 0.88
N LEU A 7 -15.13 14.35 2.13
CA LEU A 7 -14.03 13.69 2.85
C LEU A 7 -13.67 12.35 2.20
N ASP A 8 -14.67 11.58 1.77
CA ASP A 8 -14.41 10.34 1.02
C ASP A 8 -13.71 10.65 -0.31
N GLY A 9 -14.07 11.77 -0.96
CA GLY A 9 -13.42 12.25 -2.19
C GLY A 9 -11.94 12.61 -1.97
N LEU A 10 -11.64 13.39 -0.93
CA LEU A 10 -10.25 13.73 -0.57
C LEU A 10 -9.42 12.50 -0.21
N GLN A 11 -10.02 11.56 0.53
CA GLN A 11 -9.38 10.28 0.84
C GLN A 11 -9.09 9.47 -0.43
N GLY A 12 -10.02 9.48 -1.40
CA GLY A 12 -9.84 8.85 -2.71
C GLY A 12 -8.70 9.47 -3.51
N ILE A 13 -8.62 10.80 -3.56
CA ILE A 13 -7.52 11.52 -4.24
C ILE A 13 -6.18 11.14 -3.62
N ALA A 14 -6.08 11.17 -2.29
CA ALA A 14 -4.85 10.79 -1.58
C ALA A 14 -4.48 9.33 -1.85
N ALA A 15 -5.45 8.42 -1.84
CA ALA A 15 -5.22 7.00 -2.14
C ALA A 15 -4.72 6.78 -3.58
N ILE A 16 -5.26 7.51 -4.56
CA ILE A 16 -4.81 7.45 -5.95
C ILE A 16 -3.37 7.94 -6.07
N VAL A 17 -3.01 9.06 -5.44
CA VAL A 17 -1.64 9.58 -5.45
C VAL A 17 -0.67 8.58 -4.82
N VAL A 18 -1.03 7.98 -3.69
CA VAL A 18 -0.19 6.95 -3.02
C VAL A 18 -0.05 5.70 -3.89
N ALA A 19 -1.12 5.22 -4.52
CA ALA A 19 -1.07 4.08 -5.43
C ALA A 19 -0.23 4.38 -6.67
N PHE A 20 -0.38 5.57 -7.26
CA PHE A 20 0.43 6.03 -8.38
C PHE A 20 1.92 6.08 -8.02
N ASN A 21 2.24 6.61 -6.84
CA ASN A 21 3.60 6.59 -6.33
C ASN A 21 4.16 5.17 -6.22
N HIS A 22 3.45 4.24 -5.58
CA HIS A 22 3.91 2.85 -5.46
C HIS A 22 4.13 2.17 -6.81
N TYR A 23 3.34 2.53 -7.83
CA TYR A 23 3.49 1.98 -9.17
C TYR A 23 4.69 2.56 -9.92
N PHE A 24 4.94 3.87 -9.82
CA PHE A 24 5.92 4.56 -10.67
C PHE A 24 7.25 4.90 -10.00
N ASN A 25 7.33 5.01 -8.67
CA ASN A 25 8.53 5.53 -7.99
C ASN A 25 9.78 4.66 -8.19
N GLY A 26 9.61 3.36 -8.46
CA GLY A 26 10.73 2.46 -8.81
C GLY A 26 11.25 2.62 -10.25
N GLU A 27 10.42 3.14 -11.15
CA GLU A 27 10.70 3.19 -12.60
C GLU A 27 11.05 4.62 -13.05
N ILE A 28 10.43 5.64 -12.44
CA ILE A 28 10.57 7.03 -12.82
C ILE A 28 10.72 7.87 -11.56
N GLN A 29 11.94 8.32 -11.27
CA GLN A 29 12.23 9.12 -10.07
C GLN A 29 11.90 10.60 -10.24
N ALA A 30 11.90 11.12 -11.48
CA ALA A 30 11.83 12.56 -11.73
C ALA A 30 10.61 13.26 -11.10
N PRO A 31 9.38 12.72 -11.17
CA PRO A 31 8.18 13.32 -10.54
C PRO A 31 8.21 13.36 -9.02
N PHE A 32 8.97 12.47 -8.36
CA PHE A 32 9.01 12.33 -6.91
C PHE A 32 10.11 13.17 -6.25
N ARG A 33 10.93 13.86 -7.06
CA ARG A 33 11.95 14.80 -6.59
C ARG A 33 11.33 16.04 -5.97
N SER A 34 12.03 16.61 -5.00
CA SER A 34 11.60 17.79 -4.26
C SER A 34 12.31 19.06 -4.76
N PHE A 35 11.86 20.20 -4.25
CA PHE A 35 12.51 21.48 -4.50
C PHE A 35 13.91 21.60 -3.86
N TRP A 36 14.24 20.66 -2.96
CA TRP A 36 15.52 20.50 -2.29
C TRP A 36 16.38 19.39 -2.91
N ASP A 37 16.07 18.95 -4.14
CA ASP A 37 16.81 17.86 -4.77
C ASP A 37 18.26 18.25 -5.08
N ASP A 38 19.16 17.28 -4.99
CA ASP A 38 20.60 17.44 -5.21
C ASP A 38 21.07 16.43 -6.27
N PRO A 39 21.75 16.86 -7.35
CA PRO A 39 22.13 18.23 -7.71
C PRO A 39 20.94 19.13 -8.12
N PRO A 40 21.01 20.46 -7.92
CA PRO A 40 19.90 21.41 -8.17
C PRO A 40 19.32 21.38 -9.59
N GLU A 41 20.08 20.91 -10.58
CA GLU A 41 19.66 20.71 -11.96
C GLU A 41 18.47 19.75 -12.08
N ASN A 42 18.31 18.83 -11.12
CA ASN A 42 17.25 17.84 -11.10
C ASN A 42 15.87 18.43 -10.73
N ASN A 43 15.82 19.67 -10.24
CA ASN A 43 14.61 20.39 -9.84
C ASN A 43 14.16 21.46 -10.88
N ARG A 44 14.35 21.20 -12.17
CA ARG A 44 14.04 22.15 -13.26
C ARG A 44 12.83 21.75 -14.11
N LEU A 45 11.96 20.89 -13.58
CA LEU A 45 10.86 20.29 -14.34
C LEU A 45 9.51 20.93 -13.96
N VAL A 46 8.69 21.24 -14.97
CA VAL A 46 7.42 21.98 -14.77
C VAL A 46 6.47 21.26 -13.80
N PHE A 47 6.46 19.93 -13.80
CA PHE A 47 5.60 19.14 -12.91
C PHE A 47 6.00 19.20 -11.42
N GLN A 48 7.18 19.73 -11.09
CA GLN A 48 7.61 19.99 -9.71
C GLN A 48 7.01 21.30 -9.15
N LEU A 49 6.30 22.08 -9.98
CA LEU A 49 5.64 23.30 -9.56
C LEU A 49 4.22 23.03 -9.03
N PHE A 50 3.75 23.92 -8.16
CA PHE A 50 2.36 23.96 -7.73
C PHE A 50 1.46 24.40 -8.91
N PRO A 51 0.25 23.83 -9.08
CA PRO A 51 -0.39 22.81 -8.25
C PRO A 51 -0.04 21.36 -8.65
N ILE A 52 0.63 21.13 -9.78
CA ILE A 52 0.87 19.82 -10.38
C ILE A 52 1.61 18.88 -9.43
N ARG A 53 2.58 19.41 -8.67
CA ARG A 53 3.36 18.64 -7.70
C ARG A 53 2.53 17.94 -6.63
N LEU A 54 1.31 18.42 -6.32
CA LEU A 54 0.43 17.74 -5.37
C LEU A 54 0.11 16.31 -5.79
N ILE A 55 0.10 16.02 -7.09
CA ILE A 55 -0.15 14.68 -7.64
C ILE A 55 0.99 13.70 -7.32
N PHE A 56 2.18 14.21 -7.00
CA PHE A 56 3.38 13.42 -6.71
C PHE A 56 3.86 13.55 -5.25
N ALA A 57 3.15 14.32 -4.42
CA ALA A 57 3.54 14.64 -3.05
C ALA A 57 3.24 13.50 -2.06
N VAL A 58 3.77 12.30 -2.31
CA VAL A 58 3.48 11.09 -1.52
C VAL A 58 3.69 11.27 -0.01
N TYR A 59 4.79 11.93 0.39
CA TYR A 59 5.13 12.18 1.79
C TYR A 59 4.07 12.98 2.54
N GLY A 60 3.36 13.88 1.84
CA GLY A 60 2.22 14.61 2.40
C GLY A 60 0.91 13.85 2.30
N MET A 61 0.72 13.03 1.25
CA MET A 61 -0.54 12.35 0.99
C MET A 61 -0.83 11.18 1.94
N VAL A 62 0.19 10.46 2.40
CA VAL A 62 0.03 9.39 3.41
C VAL A 62 -0.50 9.94 4.74
N PRO A 63 0.14 10.91 5.41
CA PRO A 63 -0.41 11.49 6.64
C PRO A 63 -1.75 12.18 6.40
N PHE A 64 -1.94 12.84 5.26
CA PHE A 64 -3.23 13.45 4.91
C PHE A 64 -4.36 12.40 4.84
N PHE A 65 -4.12 11.27 4.16
CA PHE A 65 -5.06 10.15 4.11
C PHE A 65 -5.39 9.64 5.52
N MET A 66 -4.39 9.46 6.39
CA MET A 66 -4.57 8.94 7.74
C MET A 66 -5.36 9.90 8.63
N VAL A 67 -5.04 11.20 8.61
CA VAL A 67 -5.73 12.23 9.42
C VAL A 67 -7.18 12.39 8.98
N ILE A 68 -7.43 12.49 7.68
CA ILE A 68 -8.79 12.64 7.13
C ILE A 68 -9.63 11.39 7.43
N ALA A 69 -9.08 10.19 7.23
CA ALA A 69 -9.75 8.94 7.56
C ALA A 69 -10.04 8.84 9.07
N GLY A 70 -9.06 9.17 9.92
CA GLY A 70 -9.19 9.18 11.36
C GLY A 70 -10.30 10.12 11.83
N TYR A 71 -10.29 11.37 11.34
CA TYR A 71 -11.33 12.35 11.63
C TYR A 71 -12.72 11.85 11.20
N ALA A 72 -12.85 11.35 9.97
CA ALA A 72 -14.13 10.86 9.44
C ALA A 72 -14.68 9.68 10.28
N MET A 73 -13.81 8.75 10.70
CA MET A 73 -14.18 7.63 11.56
C MET A 73 -14.59 8.10 12.96
N SER A 74 -13.80 8.97 13.60
CA SER A 74 -14.08 9.49 14.95
C SER A 74 -15.38 10.31 14.98
N ALA A 75 -15.59 11.20 14.01
CA ALA A 75 -16.81 11.99 13.91
C ALA A 75 -18.06 11.12 13.69
N LYS A 76 -17.93 10.06 12.88
CA LYS A 76 -19.01 9.07 12.68
C LYS A 76 -19.29 8.31 13.98
N PHE A 77 -18.26 7.88 14.70
CA PHE A 77 -18.39 7.13 15.94
C PHE A 77 -19.06 7.95 17.03
N LEU A 78 -18.60 9.19 17.25
CA LEU A 78 -19.20 10.11 18.21
C LEU A 78 -20.69 10.35 17.94
N ARG A 79 -21.08 10.57 16.68
CA ARG A 79 -22.49 10.75 16.33
C ARG A 79 -23.32 9.48 16.59
N LEU A 80 -22.74 8.31 16.32
CA LEU A 80 -23.41 7.04 16.55
C LEU A 80 -23.53 6.73 18.05
N SER A 81 -22.55 7.09 18.88
CA SER A 81 -22.64 6.94 20.34
C SER A 81 -23.74 7.81 20.94
N TYR A 82 -23.93 9.03 20.45
CA TYR A 82 -25.04 9.89 20.89
C TYR A 82 -26.43 9.39 20.45
N THR A 83 -26.53 8.61 19.37
CA THR A 83 -27.82 8.22 18.76
C THR A 83 -28.23 6.79 19.11
N ALA A 84 -27.28 5.85 19.19
CA ALA A 84 -27.57 4.42 19.25
C ALA A 84 -27.70 3.85 20.68
N GLY A 85 -27.30 4.60 21.71
CA GLY A 85 -27.48 4.26 23.14
C GLY A 85 -26.78 2.98 23.64
N SER A 86 -26.28 2.12 22.75
CA SER A 86 -25.64 0.84 23.07
C SER A 86 -24.19 0.83 22.60
N GLU A 87 -23.26 0.97 23.55
CA GLU A 87 -21.82 0.86 23.32
C GLU A 87 -21.44 -0.49 22.68
N ILE A 88 -22.15 -1.58 23.06
CA ILE A 88 -21.94 -2.94 22.56
C ILE A 88 -22.11 -3.01 21.04
N PHE A 89 -23.14 -2.36 20.51
CA PHE A 89 -23.39 -2.34 19.06
C PHE A 89 -22.28 -1.61 18.29
N LEU A 90 -21.73 -0.53 18.88
CA LEU A 90 -20.61 0.22 18.32
C LEU A 90 -19.31 -0.60 18.30
N PHE A 91 -18.99 -1.31 19.39
CA PHE A 91 -17.81 -2.17 19.46
C PHE A 91 -17.86 -3.30 18.42
N HIS A 92 -19.00 -3.96 18.28
CA HIS A 92 -19.18 -5.01 17.28
C HIS A 92 -18.97 -4.47 15.84
N HIS A 93 -19.48 -3.27 15.55
CA HIS A 93 -19.28 -2.61 14.26
C HIS A 93 -17.82 -2.28 13.98
N LEU A 94 -17.09 -1.77 14.98
CA LEU A 94 -15.66 -1.48 14.87
C LEU A 94 -14.84 -2.76 14.63
N GLN A 95 -15.07 -3.81 15.42
CA GLN A 95 -14.38 -5.09 15.28
C GLN A 95 -14.59 -5.66 13.87
N THR A 96 -15.84 -5.70 13.40
CA THR A 96 -16.13 -6.24 12.07
C THR A 96 -15.51 -5.37 10.97
N ALA A 97 -15.49 -4.05 11.12
CA ALA A 97 -14.86 -3.15 10.16
C ALA A 97 -13.33 -3.32 10.12
N ALA A 98 -12.69 -3.46 11.27
CA ALA A 98 -11.25 -3.68 11.40
C ALA A 98 -10.83 -5.01 10.77
N ILE A 99 -11.53 -6.11 11.11
CA ILE A 99 -11.24 -7.45 10.58
C ILE A 99 -11.43 -7.49 9.07
N ARG A 100 -12.53 -6.95 8.53
CA ARG A 100 -12.75 -6.90 7.07
C ARG A 100 -11.67 -6.10 6.35
N LYS A 101 -11.19 -5.00 6.94
CA LYS A 101 -10.12 -4.18 6.37
C LYS A 101 -8.80 -4.96 6.35
N PHE A 102 -8.45 -5.60 7.47
CA PHE A 102 -7.28 -6.45 7.59
C PHE A 102 -7.31 -7.57 6.54
N LEU A 103 -8.39 -8.36 6.50
CA LEU A 103 -8.54 -9.45 5.55
C LEU A 103 -8.48 -8.94 4.10
N ARG A 104 -9.12 -7.83 3.76
CA ARG A 104 -9.09 -7.29 2.39
C ARG A 104 -7.67 -6.96 1.92
N ILE A 105 -6.82 -6.40 2.78
CA ILE A 105 -5.45 -6.03 2.42
C ILE A 105 -4.60 -7.30 2.27
N TYR A 106 -4.58 -8.17 3.28
CA TYR A 106 -3.71 -9.34 3.28
C TYR A 106 -4.16 -10.47 2.36
N LEU A 107 -5.48 -10.64 2.16
CA LEU A 107 -6.01 -11.63 1.21
C LEU A 107 -5.66 -11.25 -0.23
N LEU A 108 -5.71 -9.96 -0.57
CA LEU A 108 -5.32 -9.49 -1.90
C LEU A 108 -3.82 -9.70 -2.14
N VAL A 109 -2.98 -9.36 -1.15
CA VAL A 109 -1.53 -9.61 -1.23
C VAL A 109 -1.23 -11.11 -1.34
N LEU A 110 -1.88 -11.95 -0.55
CA LEU A 110 -1.77 -13.41 -0.63
C LEU A 110 -2.16 -13.92 -2.01
N ALA A 111 -3.31 -13.48 -2.54
CA ALA A 111 -3.79 -13.91 -3.85
C ALA A 111 -2.81 -13.54 -4.97
N LEU A 112 -2.27 -12.32 -4.94
CA LEU A 112 -1.27 -11.88 -5.91
C LEU A 112 0.05 -12.63 -5.76
N ALA A 113 0.55 -12.84 -4.54
CA ALA A 113 1.78 -13.59 -4.30
C ALA A 113 1.66 -15.04 -4.77
N VAL A 114 0.53 -15.70 -4.48
CA VAL A 114 0.24 -17.06 -4.95
C VAL A 114 0.17 -17.10 -6.47
N LEU A 115 -0.58 -16.19 -7.09
CA LEU A 115 -0.69 -16.13 -8.55
C LEU A 115 0.67 -15.92 -9.21
N SER A 116 1.46 -14.97 -8.74
CA SER A 116 2.81 -14.72 -9.24
C SER A 116 3.72 -15.94 -9.14
N GLN A 117 3.68 -16.66 -8.00
CA GLN A 117 4.47 -17.87 -7.81
C GLN A 117 3.96 -19.05 -8.65
N LEU A 118 2.66 -19.16 -8.88
CA LEU A 118 2.09 -20.17 -9.80
C LEU A 118 2.53 -19.90 -11.25
N LEU A 119 2.38 -18.66 -11.71
CA LEU A 119 2.79 -18.26 -13.04
C LEU A 119 4.30 -18.47 -13.24
N TYR A 120 5.13 -18.13 -12.24
CA TYR A 120 6.57 -18.36 -12.26
C TYR A 120 6.93 -19.86 -12.24
N PHE A 121 6.28 -20.65 -11.38
CA PHE A 121 6.50 -22.10 -11.31
C PHE A 121 6.21 -22.78 -12.66
N CYS A 122 5.14 -22.36 -13.33
CA CYS A 122 4.77 -22.83 -14.66
C CYS A 122 5.68 -22.31 -15.79
N GLY A 123 6.59 -21.37 -15.51
CA GLY A 123 7.48 -20.77 -16.52
C GLY A 123 6.76 -19.84 -17.49
N LEU A 124 5.66 -19.20 -17.07
CA LEU A 124 4.89 -18.28 -17.92
C LEU A 124 5.53 -16.91 -18.09
N PHE A 125 6.54 -16.57 -17.27
CA PHE A 125 7.41 -15.42 -17.49
C PHE A 125 8.83 -15.70 -16.99
N ASN A 126 9.82 -15.13 -17.68
CA ASN A 126 11.24 -15.42 -17.50
C ASN A 126 12.05 -14.13 -17.29
N TRP A 127 11.61 -13.28 -16.36
CA TRP A 127 12.36 -12.07 -16.03
C TRP A 127 13.64 -12.45 -15.28
N ASN A 128 14.75 -11.76 -15.58
CA ASN A 128 15.96 -11.78 -14.76
C ASN A 128 15.71 -11.06 -13.43
N PHE A 129 15.22 -11.80 -12.44
CA PHE A 129 15.11 -11.29 -11.08
C PHE A 129 16.47 -11.39 -10.38
N PRO A 130 16.81 -10.43 -9.50
CA PRO A 130 17.97 -10.58 -8.64
C PRO A 130 17.77 -11.74 -7.65
N ASP A 131 18.87 -12.39 -7.25
CA ASP A 131 18.83 -13.65 -6.48
C ASP A 131 18.10 -13.53 -5.13
N ASN A 132 18.14 -12.34 -4.51
CA ASN A 132 17.44 -12.03 -3.26
C ASN A 132 15.90 -12.05 -3.41
N VAL A 133 15.38 -11.79 -4.62
CA VAL A 133 13.93 -11.78 -4.89
C VAL A 133 13.39 -13.18 -5.05
N LEU A 134 14.16 -14.09 -5.66
CA LEU A 134 13.72 -15.47 -5.95
C LEU A 134 13.90 -16.42 -4.77
N ARG A 135 14.79 -16.10 -3.81
CA ARG A 135 15.09 -16.94 -2.64
C ARG A 135 15.37 -18.42 -3.01
N GLY A 136 16.03 -18.62 -4.16
CA GLY A 136 16.36 -19.95 -4.67
C GLY A 136 15.20 -20.75 -5.31
N THR A 137 14.01 -20.15 -5.46
CA THR A 137 12.90 -20.76 -6.21
C THR A 137 13.28 -20.92 -7.69
N LYS A 138 12.86 -22.03 -8.30
CA LYS A 138 13.14 -22.35 -9.69
C LYS A 138 11.90 -22.97 -10.34
N PRO A 139 11.55 -22.60 -11.58
CA PRO A 139 10.40 -23.17 -12.29
C PRO A 139 10.48 -24.69 -12.34
N TRP A 140 9.32 -25.36 -12.23
CA TRP A 140 9.17 -26.81 -12.31
C TRP A 140 10.04 -27.66 -11.36
N LYS A 141 10.76 -27.07 -10.40
CA LYS A 141 11.71 -27.80 -9.55
C LYS A 141 11.11 -28.34 -8.26
N SER A 142 10.45 -27.48 -7.47
CA SER A 142 9.90 -27.87 -6.17
C SER A 142 8.70 -26.99 -5.77
N PRO A 143 7.46 -27.48 -5.88
CA PRO A 143 6.26 -26.73 -5.46
C PRO A 143 6.32 -26.25 -4.00
N ARG A 144 6.98 -27.03 -3.12
CA ARG A 144 7.14 -26.69 -1.70
C ARG A 144 7.91 -25.38 -1.51
N GLU A 145 8.94 -25.13 -2.31
CA GLU A 145 9.73 -23.90 -2.20
C GLU A 145 8.91 -22.66 -2.56
N HIS A 146 8.00 -22.77 -3.54
CA HIS A 146 7.07 -21.70 -3.90
C HIS A 146 6.03 -21.45 -2.80
N VAL A 147 5.53 -22.50 -2.13
CA VAL A 147 4.63 -22.35 -0.98
C VAL A 147 5.34 -21.70 0.20
N LEU A 148 6.57 -22.14 0.51
CA LEU A 148 7.40 -21.55 1.56
C LEU A 148 7.76 -20.10 1.26
N TYR A 149 7.99 -19.78 -0.03
CA TYR A 149 8.19 -18.41 -0.48
C TYR A 149 7.00 -17.53 -0.11
N VAL A 150 5.79 -17.93 -0.50
CA VAL A 150 4.56 -17.15 -0.21
C VAL A 150 4.38 -16.97 1.29
N ALA A 151 4.58 -18.04 2.08
CA ALA A 151 4.44 -17.97 3.53
C ALA A 151 5.44 -16.99 4.17
N ARG A 152 6.73 -17.08 3.80
CA ARG A 152 7.76 -16.16 4.32
C ARG A 152 7.53 -14.73 3.84
N TYR A 153 7.16 -14.54 2.58
CA TYR A 153 6.83 -13.24 2.02
C TYR A 153 5.68 -12.58 2.78
N LEU A 154 4.63 -13.32 3.12
CA LEU A 154 3.53 -12.79 3.94
C LEU A 154 3.97 -12.42 5.35
N LEU A 155 4.77 -13.26 6.01
CA LEU A 155 5.26 -12.98 7.36
C LEU A 155 6.15 -11.72 7.40
N ASP A 156 7.00 -11.55 6.38
CA ASP A 156 7.82 -10.34 6.20
C ASP A 156 6.93 -9.11 5.99
N ASN A 157 5.92 -9.17 5.10
CA ASN A 157 5.03 -8.04 4.80
C ASN A 157 4.10 -7.65 5.97
N MET A 158 3.92 -8.54 6.93
CA MET A 158 3.14 -8.28 8.15
C MET A 158 4.01 -7.75 9.29
N ASP A 159 5.33 -7.60 9.08
CA ASP A 159 6.31 -7.27 10.11
C ASP A 159 6.25 -8.21 11.34
N ILE A 160 5.80 -9.46 11.16
CA ILE A 160 5.74 -10.45 12.26
C ILE A 160 7.12 -11.05 12.49
N VAL A 161 7.80 -11.41 11.39
CA VAL A 161 9.17 -11.92 11.40
C VAL A 161 9.88 -11.33 10.19
N ILE A 162 11.07 -10.77 10.38
CA ILE A 162 11.88 -10.21 9.30
C ILE A 162 12.90 -11.27 8.88
N PHE A 163 12.54 -12.10 7.89
CA PHE A 163 13.47 -13.05 7.27
C PHE A 163 14.37 -12.37 6.25
N GLN A 164 13.83 -11.40 5.50
CA GLN A 164 14.60 -10.51 4.64
C GLN A 164 13.86 -9.19 4.43
N TRP A 165 14.62 -8.13 4.14
CA TRP A 165 14.04 -6.91 3.63
C TRP A 165 13.52 -7.15 2.21
N ASN A 166 12.21 -7.06 2.04
CA ASN A 166 11.62 -7.06 0.71
C ASN A 166 11.58 -5.62 0.24
N GLU A 167 12.41 -5.25 -0.73
CA GLU A 167 12.41 -3.93 -1.38
C GLU A 167 11.12 -3.64 -2.18
N GLY A 168 10.07 -4.44 -1.98
CA GLY A 168 8.83 -4.44 -2.75
C GLY A 168 8.30 -3.03 -2.96
N HIS A 169 8.37 -2.56 -4.21
CA HIS A 169 7.80 -1.32 -4.75
C HIS A 169 8.10 0.00 -3.99
N ASN A 170 8.88 -0.03 -2.91
CA ASN A 170 9.07 1.07 -1.97
C ASN A 170 10.55 1.26 -1.64
N GLY A 171 11.36 1.48 -2.68
CA GLY A 171 12.66 2.13 -2.54
C GLY A 171 12.54 3.61 -2.16
N GLN A 172 11.63 3.96 -1.24
CA GLN A 172 11.56 5.28 -0.63
C GLN A 172 12.66 5.36 0.44
N VAL A 173 13.89 5.55 -0.04
CA VAL A 173 14.96 6.17 0.74
C VAL A 173 14.88 7.68 0.57
#